data_AF-A0A7X5BTY9-F1
#
_entry.id   AF-A0A7X5BTY9-F1
#
_cell.length_a   1.000
_cell.length_b   1.000
_cell.length_c   1.000
_cell.angle_alpha   90.00
_cell.angle_beta   90.00
_cell.angle_gamma   90.00
#
_symmetry.space_group_name_H-M   'P 1'
#
loop_
_entity.id
_entity.type
_entity.pdbx_description
1 polymer ?
#
loop_
_entity_poly.entity_id
_entity_poly.type
_entity_poly.pdbx_seq_one_letter_code
_entity_poly.pdbx_strand_id
1 'polypeptide(L)'
;MEPGDRTRGRCRHGIPGHRVARWGLRHRPGGHAHRDRAGPRVRQHLPPWFSNHGPTVALAAPGENVLSTYNSGTTVPGSDTYDYSSGTSMAAPHVAGVAALMLSANPSLRVDAVTSLLRSTARPFPANCMGCGVGIVDATAAVNAAISYGAANPLAQSSFFVQQLYYDVLKRKPDTSGWNYHLGLLNACNGDPTCVASTRATIALDMLRSPESQSMYPELNPSSPNYDDAFLNHVYWKFLQRTRDPDGVLFWYRYLLDTGDYRGVVNGLITSSEYRQRFGP
;
A
#
# COMPACT_ATOMS: atom_id res chain seq x y z
N MET A 1 -39.64 15.85 -24.39
CA MET A 1 -39.92 15.45 -23.00
C MET A 1 -39.07 14.23 -22.70
N GLU A 2 -37.87 14.49 -22.18
CA GLU A 2 -36.85 13.50 -21.82
C GLU A 2 -37.03 13.08 -20.35
N PRO A 3 -36.91 11.78 -19.99
CA PRO A 3 -36.87 11.36 -18.61
C PRO A 3 -35.44 11.09 -18.11
N GLY A 4 -34.94 11.99 -17.26
CA GLY A 4 -34.28 11.71 -15.98
C GLY A 4 -33.05 10.80 -15.93
N ASP A 5 -31.87 11.40 -16.15
CA ASP A 5 -30.56 10.86 -15.80
C ASP A 5 -30.39 10.71 -14.27
N ARG A 6 -30.33 9.46 -13.77
CA ARG A 6 -29.91 9.15 -12.40
C ARG A 6 -28.40 8.93 -12.38
N THR A 7 -27.66 10.02 -12.22
CA THR A 7 -26.26 9.97 -11.81
C THR A 7 -26.16 9.40 -10.39
N ARG A 8 -25.95 8.07 -10.28
CA ARG A 8 -25.55 7.45 -9.02
C ARG A 8 -24.19 8.02 -8.62
N GLY A 9 -24.18 8.78 -7.53
CA GLY A 9 -22.98 9.32 -6.90
C GLY A 9 -21.95 8.22 -6.64
N ARG A 10 -20.86 8.25 -7.42
CA ARG A 10 -19.65 7.51 -7.07
C ARG A 10 -19.05 8.19 -5.84
N CYS A 11 -18.96 7.47 -4.73
CA CYS A 11 -18.03 7.81 -3.67
C CYS A 11 -16.59 7.71 -4.24
N ARG A 12 -16.10 8.79 -4.86
CA ARG A 12 -14.70 8.97 -5.26
C ARG A 12 -13.91 9.50 -4.05
N HIS A 13 -13.75 8.67 -3.01
CA HIS A 13 -12.82 8.96 -1.91
C HIS A 13 -11.89 7.77 -1.59
N GLY A 14 -11.80 6.77 -2.48
CA GLY A 14 -10.71 5.81 -2.41
C GLY A 14 -9.41 6.44 -2.89
N ILE A 15 -8.34 6.33 -2.10
CA ILE A 15 -6.98 6.69 -2.54
C ILE A 15 -6.67 5.88 -3.81
N PRO A 16 -6.39 6.52 -4.96
CA PRO A 16 -6.12 5.80 -6.20
C PRO A 16 -5.02 4.75 -6.00
N GLY A 17 -5.34 3.48 -6.26
CA GLY A 17 -4.37 2.39 -6.31
C GLY A 17 -4.09 1.63 -5.00
N HIS A 18 -4.76 1.96 -3.87
CA HIS A 18 -4.61 1.20 -2.61
C HIS A 18 -5.89 0.43 -2.25
N ARG A 19 -5.79 -0.91 -2.20
CA ARG A 19 -6.88 -1.84 -1.82
C ARG A 19 -6.56 -2.59 -0.53
N VAL A 20 -7.59 -3.02 0.19
CA VAL A 20 -7.45 -3.89 1.37
C VAL A 20 -7.69 -5.34 0.96
N ALA A 21 -6.79 -6.25 1.31
CA ALA A 21 -6.99 -7.69 1.15
C ALA A 21 -7.62 -8.32 2.39
N ARG A 22 -8.19 -9.52 2.23
CA ARG A 22 -8.75 -10.27 3.35
C ARG A 22 -7.69 -11.18 4.00
N TRP A 23 -7.74 -11.29 5.32
CA TRP A 23 -7.07 -12.34 6.07
C TRP A 23 -8.06 -13.20 6.89
N GLY A 24 -7.83 -14.52 6.97
CA GLY A 24 -8.70 -15.49 7.66
C GLY A 24 -8.08 -16.89 7.77
N LEU A 25 -8.50 -17.67 8.77
CA LEU A 25 -8.11 -19.07 8.97
C LEU A 25 -9.22 -20.00 8.43
N ARG A 26 -8.85 -20.95 7.56
CA ARG A 26 -9.77 -21.97 7.07
C ARG A 26 -10.30 -22.83 8.22
N HIS A 27 -11.60 -22.74 8.48
CA HIS A 27 -12.39 -23.85 9.00
C HIS A 27 -13.32 -24.31 7.88
N ARG A 28 -13.24 -25.59 7.47
CA ARG A 28 -14.25 -26.19 6.59
C ARG A 28 -15.41 -26.67 7.47
N PRO A 29 -16.63 -26.11 7.41
CA PRO A 29 -17.82 -26.89 7.67
C PRO A 29 -18.00 -27.88 6.51
N GLY A 30 -18.41 -29.10 6.83
CA GLY A 30 -18.47 -30.21 5.88
C GLY A 30 -19.44 -30.02 4.71
N GLY A 31 -19.27 -30.86 3.69
CA GLY A 31 -20.22 -31.05 2.59
C GLY A 31 -19.77 -30.48 1.24
N HIS A 32 -18.94 -31.24 0.53
CA HIS A 32 -19.14 -31.64 -0.88
C HIS A 32 -17.81 -32.14 -1.45
N ALA A 33 -17.85 -33.40 -1.87
CA ALA A 33 -16.72 -34.19 -2.32
C ALA A 33 -16.24 -33.73 -3.70
N HIS A 34 -14.93 -33.49 -3.82
CA HIS A 34 -14.18 -33.94 -4.99
C HIS A 34 -12.87 -34.56 -4.49
N ARG A 35 -12.70 -35.83 -4.85
CA ARG A 35 -11.47 -36.61 -4.71
C ARG A 35 -10.34 -35.84 -5.37
N ASP A 36 -9.25 -35.60 -4.65
CA ASP A 36 -7.93 -36.09 -5.09
C ASP A 36 -6.89 -36.09 -3.96
N ARG A 37 -6.19 -37.22 -3.92
CA ARG A 37 -4.99 -37.67 -3.19
C ARG A 37 -4.49 -36.92 -1.96
N ALA A 38 -4.40 -37.69 -0.87
CA ALA A 38 -3.68 -37.38 0.35
C ALA A 38 -2.15 -37.22 0.11
N GLY A 39 -1.63 -36.07 0.52
CA GLY A 39 -0.21 -35.79 0.80
C GLY A 39 -0.12 -34.94 2.09
N PRO A 40 1.06 -34.81 2.73
CA PRO A 40 1.17 -34.25 4.08
C PRO A 40 0.56 -32.84 4.17
N ARG A 41 -0.41 -32.69 5.06
CA ARG A 41 -1.22 -31.48 5.23
C ARG A 41 -0.38 -30.34 5.82
N VAL A 42 0.26 -29.58 4.96
CA VAL A 42 0.70 -28.21 5.29
C VAL A 42 -0.57 -27.36 5.41
N ARG A 43 -0.81 -26.77 6.59
CA ARG A 43 -1.80 -25.70 6.74
C ARG A 43 -1.36 -24.53 5.85
N GLN A 44 -1.83 -24.49 4.62
CA GLN A 44 -1.57 -23.36 3.74
C GLN A 44 -2.38 -22.15 4.24
N HIS A 45 -1.70 -21.22 4.90
CA HIS A 45 -2.18 -19.91 5.34
C HIS A 45 -2.29 -18.92 4.16
N LEU A 46 -2.92 -19.37 3.07
CA LEU A 46 -3.20 -18.53 1.92
C LEU A 46 -4.45 -17.68 2.20
N PRO A 47 -4.53 -16.45 1.68
CA PRO A 47 -5.76 -15.68 1.72
C PRO A 47 -6.89 -16.48 1.05
N PRO A 48 -8.13 -16.25 1.48
CA PRO A 48 -9.26 -16.96 0.88
C PRO A 48 -9.47 -16.57 -0.59
N TRP A 49 -9.98 -17.52 -1.37
CA TRP A 49 -9.96 -17.55 -2.85
C TRP A 49 -10.70 -16.41 -3.56
N PHE A 50 -11.62 -15.72 -2.88
CA PHE A 50 -12.36 -14.57 -3.41
C PHE A 50 -11.67 -13.22 -3.12
N SER A 51 -10.54 -13.20 -2.41
CA SER A 51 -9.82 -11.97 -2.09
C SER A 51 -9.05 -11.49 -3.32
N ASN A 52 -9.10 -10.18 -3.60
CA ASN A 52 -8.24 -9.59 -4.62
C ASN A 52 -6.78 -9.65 -4.16
N HIS A 53 -5.89 -10.11 -5.03
CA HIS A 53 -4.44 -10.09 -4.86
C HIS A 53 -3.79 -9.23 -5.94
N GLY A 54 -2.57 -8.76 -5.66
CA GLY A 54 -1.75 -8.06 -6.64
C GLY A 54 -1.19 -6.75 -6.10
N PRO A 55 -0.46 -5.99 -6.94
CA PRO A 55 0.39 -4.89 -6.51
C PRO A 55 -0.38 -3.61 -6.13
N THR A 56 -1.71 -3.70 -6.07
CA THR A 56 -2.58 -2.62 -5.57
C THR A 56 -3.03 -2.86 -4.14
N VAL A 57 -2.78 -4.04 -3.56
CA VAL A 57 -3.13 -4.33 -2.18
C VAL A 57 -2.13 -3.66 -1.24
N ALA A 58 -2.62 -2.81 -0.35
CA ALA A 58 -1.80 -2.05 0.60
C ALA A 58 -1.57 -2.82 1.91
N LEU A 59 -2.63 -3.38 2.50
CA LEU A 59 -2.62 -4.16 3.74
C LEU A 59 -3.82 -5.11 3.79
N ALA A 60 -3.87 -5.98 4.79
CA ALA A 60 -4.99 -6.90 5.04
C ALA A 60 -5.66 -6.67 6.39
N ALA A 61 -6.89 -7.15 6.50
CA ALA A 61 -7.65 -7.17 7.76
C ALA A 61 -8.57 -8.40 7.83
N PRO A 62 -9.08 -8.76 9.02
CA PRO A 62 -10.08 -9.82 9.16
C PRO A 62 -11.28 -9.57 8.28
N GLY A 63 -11.65 -10.54 7.46
CA GLY A 63 -12.84 -10.41 6.61
C GLY A 63 -13.61 -11.70 6.41
N GLU A 64 -13.16 -12.83 6.95
CA GLU A 64 -13.80 -14.15 6.84
C GLU A 64 -14.53 -14.49 8.14
N ASN A 65 -15.79 -14.92 8.01
CA ASN A 65 -16.68 -15.18 9.13
C ASN A 65 -16.70 -14.01 10.13
N VAL A 66 -16.92 -12.80 9.60
CA VAL A 66 -17.07 -11.59 10.41
C VAL A 66 -18.54 -11.47 10.80
N LEU A 67 -18.80 -11.59 12.10
CA LEU A 67 -20.12 -11.30 12.67
C LEU A 67 -20.38 -9.81 12.64
N SER A 68 -21.52 -9.39 12.11
CA SER A 68 -21.94 -7.99 12.10
C SER A 68 -23.46 -7.89 12.27
N THR A 69 -23.94 -6.70 12.58
CA THR A 69 -25.37 -6.36 12.52
C THR A 69 -25.92 -6.62 11.13
N TYR A 70 -27.08 -7.26 11.06
CA TYR A 70 -27.77 -7.61 9.84
C TYR A 70 -29.28 -7.34 10.02
N ASN A 71 -30.03 -7.39 8.92
CA ASN A 71 -31.48 -7.26 8.97
C ASN A 71 -32.10 -8.50 8.30
N SER A 72 -33.14 -9.08 8.92
CA SER A 72 -33.77 -10.31 8.42
C SER A 72 -34.64 -10.12 7.18
N GLY A 73 -34.86 -8.87 6.77
CA GLY A 73 -35.67 -8.50 5.63
C GLY A 73 -34.95 -8.71 4.30
N THR A 74 -35.65 -9.23 3.30
CA THR A 74 -35.08 -9.54 1.98
C THR A 74 -35.27 -8.41 0.96
N THR A 75 -36.27 -7.54 1.16
CA THR A 75 -36.59 -6.40 0.27
C THR A 75 -36.93 -5.11 1.02
N VAL A 76 -37.44 -5.22 2.25
CA VAL A 76 -37.69 -4.11 3.19
C VAL A 76 -37.17 -4.53 4.58
N PRO A 77 -36.84 -3.58 5.48
CA PRO A 77 -36.37 -3.94 6.81
C PRO A 77 -37.33 -4.87 7.56
N GLY A 78 -36.83 -6.02 7.97
CA GLY A 78 -37.47 -6.95 8.90
C GLY A 78 -37.03 -6.67 10.34
N SER A 79 -36.64 -7.70 11.07
CA SER A 79 -36.11 -7.57 12.43
C SER A 79 -34.59 -7.39 12.45
N ASP A 80 -34.09 -6.75 13.50
CA ASP A 80 -32.66 -6.65 13.78
C ASP A 80 -32.09 -8.03 14.11
N THR A 81 -30.96 -8.37 13.50
CA THR A 81 -30.28 -9.65 13.73
C THR A 81 -28.78 -9.47 13.60
N TYR A 82 -28.04 -10.57 13.78
CA TYR A 82 -26.62 -10.65 13.50
C TYR A 82 -26.38 -11.82 12.56
N ASP A 83 -25.45 -11.65 11.62
CA ASP A 83 -25.04 -12.74 10.73
C ASP A 83 -23.55 -12.69 10.42
N TYR A 84 -23.00 -13.85 10.09
CA TYR A 84 -21.63 -14.00 9.63
C TYR A 84 -21.54 -13.70 8.14
N SER A 85 -20.71 -12.74 7.79
CA SER A 85 -20.43 -12.42 6.40
C SER A 85 -18.94 -12.50 6.09
N SER A 86 -18.69 -12.71 4.81
CA SER A 86 -17.36 -12.95 4.30
C SER A 86 -17.14 -12.01 3.11
N GLY A 87 -16.54 -10.84 3.33
CA GLY A 87 -16.18 -9.86 2.26
C GLY A 87 -14.76 -9.28 2.40
N THR A 88 -14.10 -8.89 1.29
CA THR A 88 -13.17 -7.74 1.38
C THR A 88 -13.94 -6.49 1.86
N SER A 89 -15.23 -6.43 1.55
CA SER A 89 -16.22 -5.53 2.16
C SER A 89 -16.33 -5.65 3.68
N MET A 90 -15.94 -6.77 4.29
CA MET A 90 -15.88 -6.95 5.75
C MET A 90 -14.47 -6.64 6.32
N ALA A 91 -13.41 -6.79 5.51
CA ALA A 91 -12.07 -6.36 5.87
C ALA A 91 -11.90 -4.83 5.83
N ALA A 92 -12.48 -4.16 4.84
CA ALA A 92 -12.45 -2.71 4.69
C ALA A 92 -12.93 -1.93 5.93
N PRO A 93 -14.08 -2.24 6.57
CA PRO A 93 -14.55 -1.52 7.75
C PRO A 93 -13.66 -1.71 8.98
N HIS A 94 -12.90 -2.82 9.09
CA HIS A 94 -11.89 -2.96 10.14
C HIS A 94 -10.79 -1.91 9.99
N VAL A 95 -10.25 -1.74 8.78
CA VAL A 95 -9.22 -0.73 8.50
C VAL A 95 -9.77 0.69 8.66
N ALA A 96 -11.01 0.93 8.21
CA ALA A 96 -11.68 2.22 8.38
C ALA A 96 -11.89 2.56 9.88
N GLY A 97 -12.27 1.58 10.70
CA GLY A 97 -12.40 1.74 12.15
C GLY A 97 -11.07 2.10 12.82
N VAL A 98 -9.97 1.43 12.43
CA VAL A 98 -8.64 1.78 12.94
C VAL A 98 -8.21 3.18 12.51
N ALA A 99 -8.45 3.57 11.26
CA ALA A 99 -8.19 4.92 10.79
C ALA A 99 -8.98 5.98 11.58
N ALA A 100 -10.24 5.69 11.92
CA ALA A 100 -11.06 6.56 12.77
C ALA A 100 -10.49 6.67 14.20
N LEU A 101 -10.00 5.57 14.78
CA LEU A 101 -9.32 5.60 16.08
C LEU A 101 -8.03 6.43 16.03
N MET A 102 -7.25 6.32 14.96
CA MET A 102 -6.05 7.13 14.77
C MET A 102 -6.37 8.62 14.70
N LEU A 103 -7.40 9.00 13.93
CA LEU A 103 -7.85 10.39 13.80
C LEU A 103 -8.45 10.94 15.11
N SER A 104 -9.12 10.08 15.89
CA SER A 104 -9.61 10.43 17.22
C SER A 104 -8.44 10.71 18.18
N ALA A 105 -7.38 9.90 18.13
CA ALA A 105 -6.19 10.08 18.96
C ALA A 105 -5.32 11.27 18.51
N ASN A 106 -5.26 11.54 17.21
CA ASN A 106 -4.52 12.67 16.63
C ASN A 106 -5.28 13.27 15.42
N PRO A 107 -6.06 14.35 15.63
CA PRO A 107 -6.83 15.00 14.57
C PRO A 107 -5.99 15.71 13.50
N SER A 108 -4.69 15.91 13.73
CA SER A 108 -3.78 16.57 12.77
C SER A 108 -3.25 15.63 11.69
N LEU A 109 -3.58 14.34 11.75
CA LEU A 109 -3.13 13.35 10.78
C LEU A 109 -3.64 13.67 9.37
N ARG A 110 -2.71 13.70 8.42
CA ARG A 110 -3.00 13.75 6.99
C ARG A 110 -3.39 12.36 6.47
N VAL A 111 -4.15 12.30 5.39
CA VAL A 111 -4.57 11.03 4.75
C VAL A 111 -3.37 10.14 4.38
N ASP A 112 -2.30 10.75 3.85
CA ASP A 112 -1.08 10.03 3.48
C ASP A 112 -0.34 9.49 4.70
N ALA A 113 -0.36 10.25 5.81
CA ALA A 113 0.21 9.84 7.08
C ALA A 113 -0.56 8.66 7.67
N VAL A 114 -1.90 8.70 7.67
CA VAL A 114 -2.73 7.55 8.09
C VAL A 114 -2.34 6.29 7.32
N THR A 115 -2.19 6.40 6.00
CA THR A 115 -1.82 5.28 5.14
C THR A 115 -0.41 4.76 5.43
N SER A 116 0.58 5.65 5.60
CA SER A 116 1.95 5.26 5.94
C SER A 116 2.02 4.58 7.31
N LEU A 117 1.37 5.16 8.31
CA LEU A 117 1.32 4.63 9.67
C LEU A 117 0.67 3.24 9.69
N LEU A 118 -0.51 3.06 9.09
CA LEU A 118 -1.18 1.75 8.99
C LEU A 118 -0.30 0.67 8.35
N ARG A 119 0.52 1.03 7.37
CA ARG A 119 1.42 0.08 6.68
C ARG A 119 2.65 -0.25 7.51
N SER A 120 3.26 0.75 8.14
CA SER A 120 4.45 0.58 8.98
C SER A 120 4.17 -0.22 10.26
N THR A 121 2.96 -0.10 10.82
CA THR A 121 2.56 -0.79 12.05
C THR A 121 1.87 -2.11 11.81
N ALA A 122 1.59 -2.47 10.55
CA ALA A 122 0.94 -3.73 10.22
C ALA A 122 1.73 -4.93 10.74
N ARG A 123 1.04 -5.89 11.37
CA ARG A 123 1.63 -7.14 11.82
C ARG A 123 1.98 -8.04 10.63
N PRO A 124 3.15 -8.71 10.62
CA PRO A 124 3.48 -9.69 9.60
C PRO A 124 2.43 -10.80 9.51
N PHE A 125 2.27 -11.37 8.31
CA PHE A 125 1.47 -12.58 8.14
C PHE A 125 2.18 -13.78 8.81
N PRO A 126 1.44 -14.74 9.40
CA PRO A 126 2.04 -15.95 9.96
C PRO A 126 2.74 -16.84 8.91
N ALA A 127 2.41 -16.66 7.63
CA ALA A 127 3.09 -17.29 6.51
C ALA A 127 3.31 -16.27 5.40
N ASN A 128 4.28 -16.55 4.51
CA ASN A 128 4.55 -15.71 3.36
C ASN A 128 3.31 -15.58 2.46
N CYS A 129 2.93 -14.35 2.19
CA CYS A 129 1.72 -13.99 1.46
C CYS A 129 2.10 -13.04 0.32
N MET A 130 2.35 -13.60 -0.87
CA MET A 130 2.71 -12.81 -2.04
C MET A 130 1.46 -12.10 -2.58
N GLY A 131 1.53 -10.78 -2.73
CA GLY A 131 0.41 -9.97 -3.24
C GLY A 131 -0.71 -9.64 -2.25
N CYS A 132 -0.48 -9.85 -0.94
CA CYS A 132 -1.45 -9.59 0.14
C CYS A 132 -1.24 -8.25 0.84
N GLY A 133 -0.35 -7.42 0.32
CA GLY A 133 0.11 -6.19 0.96
C GLY A 133 1.15 -6.44 2.05
N VAL A 134 1.34 -5.44 2.91
CA VAL A 134 2.49 -5.40 3.85
C VAL A 134 2.28 -6.18 5.15
N GLY A 135 1.03 -6.59 5.46
CA GLY A 135 0.68 -7.26 6.69
C GLY A 135 -0.79 -7.09 7.06
N ILE A 136 -1.15 -7.53 8.27
CA ILE A 136 -2.48 -7.42 8.88
C ILE A 136 -2.53 -6.14 9.72
N VAL A 137 -3.62 -5.36 9.63
CA VAL A 137 -3.81 -4.17 10.45
C VAL A 137 -3.65 -4.46 11.95
N ASP A 138 -2.93 -3.59 12.66
CA ASP A 138 -2.76 -3.64 14.11
C ASP A 138 -3.24 -2.31 14.71
N ALA A 139 -4.39 -2.34 15.38
CA ALA A 139 -5.04 -1.14 15.90
C ALA A 139 -4.19 -0.45 16.98
N THR A 140 -3.62 -1.22 17.90
CA THR A 140 -2.84 -0.69 19.02
C THR A 140 -1.56 -0.03 18.51
N ALA A 141 -0.82 -0.71 17.64
CA ALA A 141 0.41 -0.16 17.09
C ALA A 141 0.13 1.08 16.22
N ALA A 142 -0.95 1.06 15.41
CA ALA A 142 -1.35 2.21 14.59
C ALA A 142 -1.74 3.45 15.41
N VAL A 143 -2.52 3.27 16.49
CA VAL A 143 -2.93 4.37 17.37
C VAL A 143 -1.75 4.93 18.15
N ASN A 144 -0.84 4.08 18.65
CA ASN A 144 0.37 4.56 19.33
C ASN A 144 1.28 5.37 18.39
N ALA A 145 1.39 4.94 17.12
CA ALA A 145 2.14 5.67 16.11
C ALA A 145 1.45 7.00 15.72
N ALA A 146 0.12 7.03 15.68
CA ALA A 146 -0.66 8.24 15.49
C ALA A 146 -0.45 9.27 16.61
N ILE A 147 -0.39 8.83 17.87
CA ILE A 147 -0.10 9.70 19.02
C ILE A 147 1.31 10.29 18.91
N SER A 148 2.27 9.53 18.39
CA SER A 148 3.66 9.96 18.22
C SER A 148 3.91 10.82 16.96
N TYR A 149 2.90 10.94 16.09
CA TYR A 149 3.02 11.69 14.84
C TYR A 149 3.23 13.19 15.09
N GLY A 150 4.20 13.79 14.40
CA GLY A 150 4.55 15.20 14.51
C GLY A 150 5.72 15.50 15.46
N ALA A 151 6.20 14.53 16.25
CA ALA A 151 7.37 14.71 17.11
C ALA A 151 8.69 14.87 16.32
N ALA A 152 8.85 14.08 15.27
CA ALA A 152 9.94 14.17 14.30
C ALA A 152 9.52 13.53 12.98
N ASN A 153 10.06 14.00 11.86
CA ASN A 153 9.83 13.37 10.58
C ASN A 153 10.61 12.06 10.49
N PRO A 154 9.96 10.89 10.40
CA PRO A 154 10.66 9.62 10.36
C PRO A 154 11.49 9.45 9.08
N LEU A 155 11.23 10.23 8.01
CA LEU A 155 12.05 10.26 6.80
C LEU A 155 13.52 10.67 7.06
N ALA A 156 13.81 11.30 8.20
CA ALA A 156 15.18 11.56 8.63
C ALA A 156 15.97 10.25 8.86
N GLN A 157 15.30 9.16 9.19
CA GLN A 157 15.92 7.86 9.43
C GLN A 157 16.04 7.06 8.13
N SER A 158 17.24 6.56 7.82
CA SER A 158 17.50 5.70 6.66
C SER A 158 16.69 4.40 6.69
N SER A 159 16.46 3.84 7.88
CA SER A 159 15.63 2.64 8.09
C SER A 159 14.19 2.87 7.65
N PHE A 160 13.60 4.01 8.03
CA PHE A 160 12.26 4.37 7.61
C PHE A 160 12.19 4.57 6.10
N PHE A 161 13.15 5.29 5.50
CA PHE A 161 13.18 5.48 4.05
C PHE A 161 13.21 4.14 3.29
N VAL A 162 14.11 3.23 3.67
CA VAL A 162 14.20 1.91 3.04
C VAL A 162 12.89 1.16 3.20
N GLN A 163 12.33 1.10 4.41
CA GLN A 163 11.04 0.43 4.64
C GLN A 163 9.93 1.01 3.76
N GLN A 164 9.81 2.32 3.74
CA GLN A 164 8.79 3.04 3.00
C GLN A 164 8.95 2.85 1.49
N LEU A 165 10.18 2.77 0.99
CA LEU A 165 10.46 2.52 -0.43
C LEU A 165 10.02 1.11 -0.85
N TYR A 166 10.29 0.09 -0.03
CA TYR A 166 9.78 -1.27 -0.24
C TYR A 166 8.25 -1.29 -0.27
N TYR A 167 7.61 -0.52 0.61
CA TYR A 167 6.16 -0.38 0.61
C TYR A 167 5.65 0.32 -0.64
N ASP A 168 6.25 1.41 -1.07
CA ASP A 168 5.75 2.20 -2.19
C ASP A 168 5.99 1.50 -3.54
N VAL A 169 7.15 0.89 -3.71
CA VAL A 169 7.56 0.26 -4.99
C VAL A 169 7.12 -1.20 -5.08
N LEU A 170 7.45 -2.03 -4.08
CA LEU A 170 7.29 -3.48 -4.13
C LEU A 170 6.07 -4.01 -3.35
N LYS A 171 5.38 -3.15 -2.60
CA LYS A 171 4.18 -3.47 -1.81
C LYS A 171 4.36 -4.61 -0.79
N ARG A 172 5.59 -4.84 -0.33
CA ARG A 172 5.92 -5.86 0.67
C ARG A 172 6.90 -5.32 1.70
N LYS A 173 7.07 -6.04 2.80
CA LYS A 173 8.19 -5.78 3.73
C LYS A 173 9.52 -6.21 3.10
N PRO A 174 10.62 -5.48 3.38
CA PRO A 174 11.94 -5.94 3.02
C PRO A 174 12.24 -7.25 3.74
N ASP A 175 12.84 -8.19 3.02
CA ASP A 175 13.50 -9.35 3.63
C ASP A 175 14.81 -8.91 4.30
N THR A 176 15.37 -9.76 5.16
CA THR A 176 16.58 -9.43 5.95
C THR A 176 17.76 -9.03 5.06
N SER A 177 17.96 -9.73 3.93
CA SER A 177 19.06 -9.46 3.02
C SER A 177 18.89 -8.11 2.31
N GLY A 178 17.70 -7.85 1.76
CA GLY A 178 17.37 -6.59 1.13
C GLY A 178 17.42 -5.41 2.10
N TRP A 179 16.95 -5.59 3.34
CA TRP A 179 17.06 -4.59 4.40
C TRP A 179 18.52 -4.22 4.69
N ASN A 180 19.35 -5.22 4.96
CA ASN A 180 20.76 -5.03 5.30
C ASN A 180 21.55 -4.41 4.14
N TYR A 181 21.27 -4.84 2.91
CA TYR A 181 21.92 -4.30 1.72
C TYR A 181 21.65 -2.80 1.53
N HIS A 182 20.38 -2.41 1.45
CA HIS A 182 20.02 -1.02 1.19
C HIS A 182 20.37 -0.09 2.35
N LEU A 183 20.26 -0.57 3.60
CA LEU A 183 20.76 0.20 4.74
C LEU A 183 22.28 0.33 4.75
N GLY A 184 23.01 -0.72 4.37
CA GLY A 184 24.46 -0.69 4.25
C GLY A 184 24.93 0.39 3.28
N LEU A 185 24.26 0.53 2.13
CA LEU A 185 24.54 1.59 1.16
C LEU A 185 24.34 2.99 1.76
N LEU A 186 23.25 3.21 2.50
CA LEU A 186 23.00 4.51 3.13
C LEU A 186 23.95 4.80 4.31
N ASN A 187 24.33 3.77 5.06
CA ASN A 187 25.27 3.91 6.18
C ASN A 187 26.69 4.22 5.69
N ALA A 188 27.07 3.77 4.49
CA ALA A 188 28.36 4.10 3.88
C ALA A 188 28.55 5.60 3.61
N CYS A 189 27.47 6.39 3.59
CA CYS A 189 27.54 7.84 3.48
C CYS A 189 28.02 8.55 4.77
N ASN A 190 28.19 7.85 5.90
CA ASN A 190 28.65 8.44 7.18
C ASN A 190 27.88 9.69 7.61
N GLY A 191 26.60 9.80 7.25
CA GLY A 191 25.74 10.94 7.58
C GLY A 191 25.85 12.15 6.64
N ASP A 192 26.65 12.09 5.57
CA ASP A 192 26.73 13.19 4.59
C ASP A 192 25.39 13.38 3.86
N PRO A 193 24.73 14.56 3.97
CA PRO A 193 23.39 14.76 3.43
C PRO A 193 23.29 14.61 1.90
N THR A 194 24.34 15.03 1.17
CA THR A 194 24.39 14.97 -0.29
C THR A 194 24.53 13.53 -0.77
N CYS A 195 25.42 12.76 -0.15
CA CYS A 195 25.59 11.34 -0.38
C CYS A 195 24.30 10.58 -0.06
N VAL A 196 23.66 10.86 1.08
CA VAL A 196 22.41 10.19 1.47
C VAL A 196 21.31 10.48 0.46
N ALA A 197 21.11 11.74 0.05
CA ALA A 197 20.09 12.08 -0.96
C ALA A 197 20.35 11.38 -2.30
N SER A 198 21.59 11.43 -2.80
CA SER A 198 21.99 10.77 -4.04
C SER A 198 21.82 9.24 -3.98
N THR A 199 22.22 8.63 -2.87
CA THR A 199 22.10 7.18 -2.65
C THR A 199 20.63 6.76 -2.55
N ARG A 200 19.79 7.54 -1.86
CA ARG A 200 18.33 7.31 -1.82
C ARG A 200 17.72 7.31 -3.22
N ALA A 201 18.11 8.26 -4.07
CA ALA A 201 17.61 8.34 -5.44
C ALA A 201 18.06 7.15 -6.29
N THR A 202 19.32 6.72 -6.16
CA THR A 202 19.85 5.53 -6.82
C THR A 202 19.09 4.28 -6.39
N ILE A 203 18.95 4.03 -5.09
CA ILE A 203 18.21 2.87 -4.57
C ILE A 203 16.76 2.87 -5.07
N ALA A 204 16.10 4.02 -5.06
CA ALA A 204 14.72 4.14 -5.54
C ALA A 204 14.58 3.85 -7.04
N LEU A 205 15.49 4.35 -7.87
CA LEU A 205 15.51 4.06 -9.31
C LEU A 205 15.80 2.57 -9.59
N ASP A 206 16.79 1.99 -8.91
CA ASP A 206 17.17 0.59 -9.06
C ASP A 206 16.01 -0.34 -8.65
N MET A 207 15.32 0.00 -7.55
CA MET A 207 14.15 -0.77 -7.12
C MET A 207 12.99 -0.65 -8.12
N LEU A 208 12.72 0.54 -8.68
CA LEU A 208 11.71 0.73 -9.72
C LEU A 208 11.99 -0.10 -10.97
N ARG A 209 13.27 -0.21 -11.34
CA ARG A 209 13.75 -0.98 -12.51
C ARG A 209 14.05 -2.44 -12.20
N SER A 210 13.89 -2.89 -10.95
CA SER A 210 14.18 -4.26 -10.57
C SER A 210 13.27 -5.26 -11.31
N PRO A 211 13.72 -6.50 -11.55
CA PRO A 211 12.88 -7.56 -12.14
C PRO A 211 11.59 -7.79 -11.35
N GLU A 212 11.64 -7.65 -10.03
CA GLU A 212 10.46 -7.76 -9.17
C GLU A 212 9.44 -6.66 -9.47
N SER A 213 9.88 -5.39 -9.53
CA SER A 213 9.02 -4.27 -9.92
C SER A 213 8.45 -4.44 -11.33
N GLN A 214 9.29 -4.84 -12.29
CA GLN A 214 8.86 -5.08 -13.67
C GLN A 214 7.89 -6.26 -13.80
N SER A 215 7.97 -7.27 -12.93
CA SER A 215 6.99 -8.37 -12.92
C SER A 215 5.59 -7.90 -12.48
N MET A 216 5.52 -6.85 -11.65
CA MET A 216 4.27 -6.22 -11.23
C MET A 216 3.78 -5.16 -12.22
N TYR A 217 4.71 -4.48 -12.89
CA TYR A 217 4.48 -3.36 -13.80
C TYR A 217 5.42 -3.50 -15.02
N PRO A 218 5.05 -4.31 -16.02
CA PRO A 218 5.91 -4.58 -17.18
C PRO A 218 6.36 -3.31 -17.93
N GLU A 219 5.53 -2.28 -17.92
CA GLU A 219 5.81 -0.96 -18.51
C GLU A 219 6.98 -0.22 -17.86
N LEU A 220 7.47 -0.66 -16.69
CA LEU A 220 8.68 -0.14 -16.05
C LEU A 220 9.98 -0.75 -16.60
N ASN A 221 9.89 -1.65 -17.58
CA ASN A 221 11.05 -2.06 -18.35
C ASN A 221 11.46 -0.92 -19.30
N PRO A 222 12.73 -0.43 -19.27
CA PRO A 222 13.22 0.64 -20.16
C PRO A 222 13.07 0.37 -21.65
N SER A 223 12.92 -0.90 -22.06
CA SER A 223 12.67 -1.28 -23.46
C SER A 223 11.19 -1.24 -23.85
N SER A 224 10.29 -0.88 -22.92
CA SER A 224 8.85 -0.79 -23.20
C SER A 224 8.52 0.43 -24.04
N PRO A 225 7.50 0.36 -24.92
CA PRO A 225 6.98 1.55 -25.58
C PRO A 225 6.44 2.55 -24.55
N ASN A 226 6.68 3.84 -24.78
CA ASN A 226 6.28 4.93 -23.89
C ASN A 226 6.83 4.83 -22.46
N TYR A 227 8.04 4.28 -22.30
CA TYR A 227 8.69 4.11 -20.99
C TYR A 227 8.72 5.39 -20.16
N ASP A 228 9.04 6.53 -20.77
CA ASP A 228 9.12 7.82 -20.08
C ASP A 228 7.79 8.19 -19.41
N ASP A 229 6.67 8.01 -20.12
CA ASP A 229 5.34 8.30 -19.58
C ASP A 229 4.95 7.33 -18.46
N ALA A 230 5.19 6.04 -18.67
CA ALA A 230 4.97 5.01 -17.66
C ALA A 230 5.80 5.28 -16.39
N PHE A 231 7.08 5.56 -16.55
CA PHE A 231 7.99 5.88 -15.46
C PHE A 231 7.49 7.09 -14.67
N LEU A 232 7.15 8.19 -15.36
CA LEU A 232 6.63 9.39 -14.72
C LEU A 232 5.33 9.12 -13.96
N ASN A 233 4.38 8.36 -14.54
CA ASN A 233 3.16 7.95 -13.82
C ASN A 233 3.49 7.20 -12.53
N HIS A 234 4.43 6.26 -12.60
CA HIS A 234 4.79 5.42 -11.47
C HIS A 234 5.51 6.17 -10.36
N VAL A 235 6.46 7.07 -10.67
CA VAL A 235 7.15 7.84 -9.62
C VAL A 235 6.19 8.77 -8.90
N TYR A 236 5.23 9.40 -9.60
CA TYR A 236 4.20 10.23 -8.97
C TYR A 236 3.25 9.40 -8.11
N TRP A 237 2.74 8.28 -8.64
CA TRP A 237 1.79 7.47 -7.89
C TRP A 237 2.45 6.79 -6.68
N LYS A 238 3.68 6.28 -6.82
CA LYS A 238 4.39 5.60 -5.74
C LYS A 238 4.93 6.57 -4.68
N PHE A 239 5.50 7.72 -5.08
CA PHE A 239 6.12 8.66 -4.14
C PHE A 239 5.21 9.79 -3.70
N LEU A 240 4.29 10.27 -4.52
CA LEU A 240 3.40 11.38 -4.16
C LEU A 240 1.95 10.95 -3.93
N GLN A 241 1.61 9.68 -4.14
CA GLN A 241 0.25 9.14 -3.96
C GLN A 241 -0.85 9.86 -4.74
N ARG A 242 -0.49 10.50 -5.85
CA ARG A 242 -1.42 11.22 -6.73
C ARG A 242 -1.10 11.02 -8.19
N THR A 243 -2.06 11.39 -9.03
CA THR A 243 -1.82 11.53 -10.47
C THR A 243 -0.97 12.76 -10.74
N ARG A 244 -0.22 12.72 -11.84
CA ARG A 244 0.57 13.85 -12.32
C ARG A 244 -0.35 15.04 -12.61
N ASP A 245 0.06 16.23 -12.20
CA ASP A 245 -0.56 17.48 -12.59
C ASP A 245 0.01 17.97 -13.94
N PRO A 246 -0.73 18.76 -14.74
CA PRO A 246 -0.30 19.17 -16.07
C PRO A 246 1.07 19.87 -16.11
N ASP A 247 1.36 20.70 -15.11
CA ASP A 247 2.61 21.47 -15.02
C ASP A 247 3.80 20.57 -14.68
N GLY A 248 3.61 19.67 -13.71
CA GLY A 248 4.59 18.66 -13.31
C GLY A 248 4.88 17.64 -14.40
N VAL A 249 3.90 17.31 -15.25
CA VAL A 249 4.13 16.52 -16.47
C VAL A 249 5.07 17.27 -17.41
N LEU A 250 4.77 18.53 -17.71
CA LEU A 250 5.55 19.29 -18.68
C LEU A 250 6.99 19.49 -18.24
N PHE A 251 7.22 19.77 -16.95
CA PHE A 251 8.56 19.95 -16.40
C PHE A 251 9.40 18.67 -16.50
N TRP A 252 8.93 17.56 -15.91
CA TRP A 252 9.75 16.33 -15.86
C TRP A 252 9.86 15.64 -17.21
N TYR A 253 8.85 15.76 -18.06
CA TYR A 253 8.93 15.23 -19.43
C TYR A 253 10.00 15.97 -20.24
N ARG A 254 10.04 17.31 -20.17
CA ARG A 254 11.11 18.10 -20.81
C ARG A 254 12.48 17.80 -20.21
N TYR A 255 12.57 17.70 -18.88
CA TYR A 255 13.82 17.32 -18.21
C TYR A 255 14.37 15.98 -18.74
N LEU A 256 13.51 14.96 -18.91
CA LEU A 256 13.92 13.67 -19.47
C LEU A 256 14.32 13.76 -20.94
N LEU A 257 13.60 14.54 -21.76
CA LEU A 257 13.98 14.77 -23.16
C LEU A 257 15.35 15.43 -23.30
N ASP A 258 15.65 16.39 -22.42
CA ASP A 258 16.90 17.17 -22.49
C ASP A 258 18.10 16.41 -21.90
N THR A 259 17.88 15.61 -20.85
CA THR A 259 18.97 15.02 -20.04
C THR A 259 19.06 13.50 -20.08
N GLY A 260 17.95 12.80 -20.32
CA GLY A 260 17.84 11.36 -20.09
C GLY A 260 18.03 10.93 -18.63
N ASP A 261 18.02 11.85 -17.65
CA ASP A 261 18.38 11.56 -16.27
C ASP A 261 17.18 11.13 -15.40
N TYR A 262 16.86 9.84 -15.45
CA TYR A 262 15.81 9.26 -14.61
C TYR A 262 16.09 9.36 -13.11
N ARG A 263 17.37 9.38 -12.70
CA ARG A 263 17.74 9.49 -11.28
C ARG A 263 17.46 10.91 -10.78
N GLY A 264 17.71 11.93 -11.59
CA GLY A 264 17.36 13.32 -11.30
C GLY A 264 15.86 13.50 -11.04
N VAL A 265 15.01 12.86 -11.84
CA VAL A 265 13.54 12.84 -11.61
C VAL A 265 13.20 12.26 -10.24
N VAL A 266 13.75 11.08 -9.93
CA VAL A 266 13.51 10.41 -8.65
C VAL A 266 14.00 11.28 -7.50
N ASN A 267 15.21 11.81 -7.59
CA ASN A 267 15.81 12.68 -6.59
C ASN A 267 14.94 13.91 -6.31
N GLY A 268 14.49 14.60 -7.35
CA GLY A 268 13.63 15.78 -7.20
C GLY A 268 12.30 15.47 -6.52
N LEU A 269 11.70 14.31 -6.80
CA LEU A 269 10.46 13.90 -6.16
C LEU A 269 10.67 13.49 -4.69
N ILE A 270 11.65 12.63 -4.38
CA ILE A 270 11.83 12.10 -3.01
C ILE A 270 12.48 13.12 -2.05
N THR A 271 13.05 14.20 -2.57
CA THR A 271 13.57 15.32 -1.76
C THR A 271 12.59 16.48 -1.65
N SER A 272 11.47 16.43 -2.38
CA SER A 272 10.45 17.48 -2.36
C SER A 272 9.81 17.65 -0.98
N SER A 273 9.35 18.88 -0.70
CA SER A 273 8.54 19.17 0.49
C SER A 273 7.27 18.32 0.52
N GLU A 274 6.66 18.07 -0.64
CA GLU A 274 5.46 17.25 -0.76
C GLU A 274 5.70 15.81 -0.29
N TYR A 275 6.78 15.17 -0.76
CA TYR A 275 7.15 13.83 -0.32
C TYR A 275 7.41 13.78 1.20
N ARG A 276 8.12 14.78 1.73
CA ARG A 276 8.42 14.88 3.17
C ARG A 276 7.14 15.00 4.01
N GLN A 277 6.18 15.81 3.57
CA GLN A 277 4.92 16.08 4.28
C GLN A 277 4.01 14.86 4.41
N ARG A 278 4.22 13.81 3.59
CA ARG A 278 3.50 12.53 3.74
C ARG A 278 3.76 11.87 5.09
N PHE A 279 4.91 12.13 5.70
CA PHE A 279 5.37 11.43 6.90
C PHE A 279 5.38 12.29 8.16
N GLY A 280 5.08 13.58 8.04
CA GLY A 280 5.15 14.55 9.13
C GLY A 280 5.62 15.92 8.64
N PRO A 281 5.60 16.94 9.51
CA PRO A 281 6.25 18.23 9.24
C PRO A 281 7.76 18.09 8.96
#